data_AF-A0A7S0SY33-F1
#
_entry.id   AF-A0A7S0SY33-F1
#
_cell.length_a   1.000
_cell.length_b   1.000
_cell.length_c   1.000
_cell.angle_alpha   90.00
_cell.angle_beta   90.00
_cell.angle_gamma   90.00
#
_symmetry.space_group_name_H-M   'P 1'
#
loop_
_entity.id
_entity.type
_entity.pdbx_description
1 polymer ?
#
loop_
_entity_poly.entity_id
_entity_poly.type
_entity_poly.pdbx_seq_one_letter_code
_entity_poly.pdbx_strand_id
1 'polypeptide(L)'
;MGVPKFYRWLSERYPMLNHTCDAGNVPIIDNLYLDMNGVVHNCSHGAGTDINTRMTEDEMMAKIFSYLDHIFQMVRPRRLLYMAIDGVAPRAKMNQQRSRRFRSALDAEKLRTEARAKGEPEPVGEPFDSNCITPGTPFMARLSEHLRFYVLKKQTEDPLWQKATVILSGHEVRGEGEHKIMEHIRWARGAPDWDPNQTHCLYGLDADLIMLALVTHEPHFCLLR
;
A
#
# COMPACT_ATOMS: atom_id res chain seq x y z
N MET A 1 -6.01 4.76 8.45
CA MET A 1 -6.36 5.64 9.60
C MET A 1 -7.01 6.87 9.01
N GLY A 2 -6.75 8.10 9.43
CA GLY A 2 -7.24 9.27 8.71
C GLY A 2 -8.33 10.07 9.41
N VAL A 3 -8.28 11.38 9.16
CA VAL A 3 -9.40 12.30 9.41
C VAL A 3 -10.54 11.92 8.45
N PRO A 4 -11.72 11.49 8.95
CA PRO A 4 -12.81 11.04 8.11
C PRO A 4 -13.19 12.09 7.07
N LYS A 5 -13.34 11.65 5.80
CA LYS A 5 -13.72 12.51 4.66
C LYS A 5 -12.73 13.66 4.36
N PHE A 6 -11.53 13.68 4.94
CA PHE A 6 -10.58 14.78 4.74
C PHE A 6 -10.13 14.93 3.28
N TYR A 7 -9.79 13.83 2.61
CA TYR A 7 -9.46 13.85 1.17
C TYR A 7 -10.58 14.47 0.33
N ARG A 8 -11.83 14.06 0.60
CA ARG A 8 -13.02 14.59 -0.10
C ARG A 8 -13.17 16.09 0.15
N TRP A 9 -13.12 16.52 1.41
CA TRP A 9 -13.21 17.94 1.77
C TRP A 9 -12.10 18.77 1.11
N LEU A 10 -10.87 18.26 1.09
CA LEU A 10 -9.72 18.94 0.49
C LEU A 10 -9.89 19.08 -1.02
N SER A 11 -10.36 18.02 -1.69
CA SER A 11 -10.63 18.00 -3.13
C SER A 11 -11.77 18.92 -3.54
N GLU A 12 -12.83 19.01 -2.72
CA GLU A 12 -13.94 19.94 -2.94
C GLU A 12 -13.52 21.40 -2.71
N ARG A 13 -12.66 21.66 -1.71
CA ARG A 13 -12.19 23.00 -1.36
C ARG A 13 -11.15 23.54 -2.33
N TYR A 14 -10.27 22.67 -2.84
CA TYR A 14 -9.19 23.03 -3.76
C TYR A 14 -9.24 22.11 -5.00
N PRO A 15 -10.12 22.40 -5.98
CA PRO A 15 -10.39 21.51 -7.10
C PRO A 15 -9.18 21.24 -8.01
N MET A 16 -8.20 22.16 -8.03
CA MET A 16 -6.98 22.05 -8.85
C MET A 16 -5.89 21.17 -8.20
N LEU A 17 -6.14 20.54 -7.05
CA LEU A 17 -5.15 19.66 -6.41
C LEU A 17 -4.99 18.31 -7.11
N ASN A 18 -6.08 17.78 -7.69
CA ASN A 18 -6.07 16.45 -8.29
C ASN A 18 -5.94 16.55 -9.80
N HIS A 19 -5.11 15.69 -10.37
CA HIS A 19 -4.97 15.51 -11.81
C HIS A 19 -5.21 14.04 -12.16
N THR A 20 -5.88 13.77 -13.27
CA THR A 20 -6.00 12.40 -13.78
C THR A 20 -4.65 11.96 -14.34
N CYS A 21 -4.18 10.80 -13.88
CA CYS A 21 -2.96 10.19 -14.39
C CYS A 21 -3.24 9.47 -15.71
N ASP A 22 -3.25 10.22 -16.80
CA ASP A 22 -3.27 9.65 -18.15
C ASP A 22 -1.84 9.36 -18.63
N ALA A 23 -1.67 8.35 -19.49
CA ALA A 23 -0.38 7.96 -20.06
C ALA A 23 0.23 9.14 -20.86
N GLY A 24 1.11 9.91 -20.21
CA GLY A 24 1.78 11.08 -20.77
C GLY A 24 1.77 12.33 -19.86
N ASN A 25 0.89 12.39 -18.86
CA ASN A 25 0.73 13.55 -17.97
C ASN A 25 1.27 13.33 -16.55
N VAL A 26 1.87 12.17 -16.28
CA VAL A 26 2.53 11.93 -14.98
C VAL A 26 3.82 12.77 -14.95
N PRO A 27 4.03 13.61 -13.92
CA PRO A 27 5.27 14.36 -13.79
C PRO A 27 6.45 13.40 -13.72
N ILE A 28 7.63 13.87 -14.09
CA ILE A 28 8.84 13.07 -13.92
C ILE A 28 9.03 12.82 -12.43
N ILE A 29 9.11 11.55 -12.02
CA ILE A 29 9.29 11.12 -10.63
C ILE A 29 10.67 10.51 -10.44
N ASP A 30 11.40 10.96 -9.42
CA ASP A 30 12.68 10.40 -9.02
C ASP A 30 12.50 9.24 -8.05
N ASN A 31 11.64 9.43 -7.06
CA ASN A 31 11.45 8.50 -5.96
C ASN A 31 9.98 8.10 -5.84
N LEU A 32 9.70 6.80 -5.99
CA LEU A 32 8.39 6.20 -5.76
C LEU A 32 8.42 5.43 -4.44
N TYR A 33 7.47 5.72 -3.56
CA TYR A 33 7.27 5.05 -2.29
C TYR A 33 5.92 4.32 -2.30
N LEU A 34 5.91 3.05 -1.95
CA LEU A 34 4.70 2.21 -1.93
C LEU A 34 4.40 1.78 -0.49
N ASP A 35 3.24 2.19 0.02
CA ASP A 35 2.62 1.50 1.15
C ASP A 35 2.01 0.17 0.66
N MET A 36 2.73 -0.92 0.89
CA MET A 36 2.36 -2.25 0.44
C MET A 36 1.13 -2.80 1.13
N ASN A 37 0.82 -2.35 2.35
CA ASN A 37 -0.33 -2.85 3.07
C ASN A 37 -1.63 -2.48 2.34
N GLY A 38 -1.71 -1.26 1.80
CA GLY A 38 -2.81 -0.84 0.94
C GLY A 38 -2.94 -1.71 -0.32
N VAL A 39 -1.82 -2.05 -0.96
CA VAL A 39 -1.81 -2.95 -2.13
C VAL A 39 -2.33 -4.34 -1.78
N VAL A 40 -1.80 -4.96 -0.73
CA VAL A 40 -2.20 -6.32 -0.30
C VAL A 40 -3.67 -6.36 0.12
N HIS A 41 -4.16 -5.33 0.81
CA HIS A 41 -5.58 -5.23 1.14
C HIS A 41 -6.46 -5.10 -0.11
N ASN A 42 -6.08 -4.28 -1.08
CA ASN A 42 -6.84 -4.13 -2.33
C ASN A 42 -6.82 -5.41 -3.19
N CYS A 43 -5.71 -6.14 -3.20
CA CYS A 43 -5.60 -7.39 -3.96
C CYS A 43 -6.29 -8.58 -3.25
N SER A 44 -6.43 -8.54 -1.93
CA SER A 44 -7.11 -9.59 -1.15
C SER A 44 -8.63 -9.48 -1.16
N HIS A 45 -9.16 -8.28 -1.31
CA HIS A 45 -10.59 -8.06 -1.50
C HIS A 45 -10.83 -8.00 -3.01
N GLY A 46 -11.51 -9.00 -3.59
CA GLY A 46 -11.80 -9.00 -5.03
C GLY A 46 -12.36 -7.64 -5.49
N ALA A 47 -11.91 -7.16 -6.65
CA ALA A 47 -12.42 -5.93 -7.27
C ALA A 47 -13.95 -5.96 -7.18
N GLY A 48 -14.50 -5.10 -6.33
CA GLY A 48 -15.75 -5.37 -5.63
C GLY A 48 -16.87 -5.81 -6.55
N THR A 49 -17.42 -7.01 -6.30
CA THR A 49 -18.84 -7.33 -6.56
C THR A 49 -19.29 -8.69 -6.03
N ASP A 50 -18.39 -9.61 -5.63
CA ASP A 50 -18.84 -10.95 -5.22
C ASP A 50 -18.16 -11.44 -3.93
N ILE A 51 -18.96 -11.58 -2.86
CA ILE A 51 -18.57 -12.17 -1.56
C ILE A 51 -18.22 -13.67 -1.74
N ASN A 52 -18.59 -14.24 -2.89
CA ASN A 52 -18.42 -15.64 -3.24
C ASN A 52 -17.10 -15.97 -3.95
N THR A 53 -16.36 -14.98 -4.48
CA THR A 53 -15.10 -15.27 -5.15
C THR A 53 -14.00 -15.50 -4.12
N ARG A 54 -13.73 -16.78 -3.82
CA ARG A 54 -12.53 -17.19 -3.07
C ARG A 54 -11.30 -17.07 -3.96
N MET A 55 -10.18 -16.63 -3.39
CA MET A 55 -8.91 -16.47 -4.09
C MET A 55 -7.83 -17.25 -3.35
N THR A 56 -7.02 -18.00 -4.09
CA THR A 56 -5.86 -18.69 -3.52
C THR A 56 -4.74 -17.70 -3.20
N GLU A 57 -3.79 -18.10 -2.36
CA GLU A 57 -2.61 -17.26 -2.07
C GLU A 57 -1.80 -16.98 -3.34
N ASP A 58 -1.64 -17.98 -4.23
CA ASP A 58 -0.92 -17.83 -5.50
C ASP A 58 -1.58 -16.80 -6.43
N GLU A 59 -2.92 -16.85 -6.54
CA GLU A 59 -3.69 -15.86 -7.30
C GLU A 59 -3.55 -14.46 -6.69
N MET A 60 -3.51 -14.36 -5.36
CA MET A 60 -3.29 -13.10 -4.66
C MET A 60 -1.90 -12.54 -4.95
N MET A 61 -0.85 -13.37 -4.90
CA MET A 61 0.52 -12.96 -5.23
C MET A 61 0.61 -12.50 -6.69
N ALA A 62 -0.01 -13.21 -7.62
CA ALA A 62 -0.06 -12.82 -9.03
C ALA A 62 -0.74 -11.46 -9.22
N LYS A 63 -1.85 -11.20 -8.51
CA LYS A 63 -2.52 -9.89 -8.53
C LYS A 63 -1.66 -8.78 -7.92
N ILE A 64 -0.98 -9.04 -6.81
CA ILE A 64 -0.06 -8.08 -6.19
C ILE A 64 1.04 -7.70 -7.20
N PHE A 65 1.66 -8.69 -7.84
CA PHE A 65 2.72 -8.46 -8.83
C PHE A 65 2.22 -7.68 -10.05
N SER A 66 1.06 -8.04 -10.59
CA SER A 66 0.45 -7.31 -11.71
C SER A 66 0.14 -5.87 -11.34
N TYR A 67 -0.32 -5.62 -10.11
CA TYR A 67 -0.62 -4.29 -9.61
C TYR A 67 0.65 -3.45 -9.39
N LEU A 68 1.71 -4.06 -8.86
CA LEU A 68 3.02 -3.42 -8.73
C LEU A 68 3.60 -3.05 -10.09
N ASP A 69 3.49 -3.94 -11.08
CA ASP A 69 3.89 -3.65 -12.46
C ASP A 69 3.12 -2.46 -13.03
N HIS A 70 1.80 -2.42 -12.80
CA HIS A 70 0.97 -1.31 -13.26
C HIS A 70 1.40 0.03 -12.65
N ILE A 71 1.60 0.10 -11.33
CA ILE A 71 2.07 1.31 -10.66
C ILE A 71 3.46 1.71 -11.16
N PHE A 72 4.39 0.76 -11.25
CA PHE A 72 5.75 1.04 -11.69
C PHE A 72 5.79 1.56 -13.13
N GLN A 73 5.02 0.95 -14.04
CA GLN A 73 4.94 1.38 -15.44
C GLN A 73 4.27 2.76 -15.61
N MET A 74 3.35 3.11 -14.72
CA MET A 74 2.69 4.41 -14.69
C MET A 74 3.65 5.51 -14.22
N VAL A 75 4.38 5.27 -13.13
CA VAL A 75 5.21 6.30 -12.47
C VAL A 75 6.63 6.37 -13.04
N ARG A 76 7.23 5.22 -13.38
CA ARG A 76 8.60 5.06 -13.91
C ARG A 76 9.66 5.85 -13.12
N PRO A 77 9.87 5.52 -11.83
CA PRO A 77 10.81 6.26 -11.00
C PRO A 77 12.23 6.21 -11.57
N ARG A 78 12.92 7.36 -11.60
CA ARG A 78 14.28 7.47 -12.17
C ARG A 78 15.39 7.03 -11.21
N ARG A 79 15.16 7.11 -9.90
CA ARG A 79 16.20 6.90 -8.88
C ARG A 79 15.84 5.80 -7.88
N LEU A 80 14.66 5.86 -7.27
CA LEU A 80 14.30 5.00 -6.15
C LEU A 80 12.90 4.41 -6.30
N LEU A 81 12.79 3.10 -6.04
CA LEU A 81 11.54 2.44 -5.66
C LEU A 81 11.69 1.95 -4.21
N TYR A 82 10.92 2.51 -3.28
CA TYR A 82 10.86 2.09 -1.89
C TYR A 82 9.55 1.37 -1.62
N MET A 83 9.60 0.10 -1.27
CA MET A 83 8.43 -0.72 -0.94
C MET A 83 8.39 -0.98 0.57
N ALA A 84 7.37 -0.45 1.24
CA ALA A 84 7.23 -0.54 2.69
C ALA A 84 6.07 -1.46 3.07
N ILE A 85 6.36 -2.52 3.81
CA ILE A 85 5.38 -3.39 4.45
C ILE A 85 5.29 -3.01 5.92
N ASP A 86 4.11 -3.00 6.54
CA ASP A 86 4.02 -2.77 7.99
C ASP A 86 4.82 -3.84 8.74
N GLY A 87 5.63 -3.38 9.68
CA GLY A 87 6.18 -4.19 10.75
C GLY A 87 5.43 -3.97 12.06
N VAL A 88 6.08 -4.29 13.18
CA VAL A 88 5.50 -4.07 14.51
C VAL A 88 5.27 -2.58 14.75
N ALA A 89 3.99 -2.19 14.88
CA ALA A 89 3.56 -0.82 15.04
C ALA A 89 3.55 -0.36 16.52
N PRO A 90 3.53 0.96 16.80
CA PRO A 90 3.38 1.49 18.15
C PRO A 90 2.05 1.08 18.80
N ARG A 91 2.03 1.07 20.15
CA ARG A 91 0.84 0.67 20.93
C ARG A 91 -0.44 1.45 20.56
N ALA A 92 -0.31 2.73 20.23
CA ALA A 92 -1.44 3.55 19.79
C ALA A 92 -2.09 2.99 18.51
N LYS A 93 -1.28 2.69 17.47
CA LYS A 93 -1.73 2.03 16.24
C LYS A 93 -2.31 0.65 16.53
N MET A 94 -1.66 -0.15 17.37
CA MET A 94 -2.13 -1.49 17.74
C MET A 94 -3.53 -1.46 18.36
N ASN A 95 -3.81 -0.50 19.27
CA ASN A 95 -5.14 -0.36 19.87
C ASN A 95 -6.21 0.00 18.82
N GLN A 96 -5.86 0.87 17.87
CA GLN A 96 -6.75 1.28 16.78
C GLN A 96 -7.02 0.13 15.81
N GLN A 97 -5.98 -0.61 15.40
CA GLN A 97 -6.10 -1.80 14.56
C GLN A 97 -6.90 -2.90 15.26
N ARG A 98 -6.66 -3.17 16.56
CA ARG A 98 -7.43 -4.12 17.36
C ARG A 98 -8.92 -3.75 17.33
N SER A 99 -9.26 -2.52 17.67
CA SER A 99 -10.67 -2.07 17.71
C SER A 99 -11.36 -2.23 16.35
N ARG A 100 -10.66 -1.92 15.26
CA ARG A 100 -11.17 -2.11 13.89
C ARG A 100 -11.41 -3.58 13.56
N ARG A 101 -10.44 -4.45 13.82
CA ARG A 101 -10.54 -5.90 13.52
C ARG A 101 -11.66 -6.58 14.29
N PHE A 102 -11.81 -6.25 15.58
CA PHE A 102 -12.92 -6.74 16.39
C PHE A 102 -14.29 -6.31 15.84
N ARG A 103 -14.42 -5.06 15.39
CA ARG A 103 -15.65 -4.58 14.76
C ARG A 103 -15.93 -5.29 13.44
N SER A 104 -14.94 -5.41 12.57
CA SER A 104 -15.09 -6.11 11.28
C SER A 104 -15.48 -7.58 11.45
N ALA A 105 -14.91 -8.27 12.45
CA ALA A 105 -15.30 -9.65 12.77
C ALA A 105 -16.77 -9.74 13.21
N LEU A 106 -17.20 -8.84 14.10
CA LEU A 106 -18.58 -8.77 14.57
C LEU A 106 -19.57 -8.46 13.43
N ASP A 107 -19.23 -7.50 12.57
CA ASP A 107 -20.08 -7.13 11.43
C ASP A 107 -20.18 -8.29 10.42
N ALA A 108 -19.09 -9.00 10.16
CA ALA A 108 -19.07 -10.19 9.30
C ALA A 108 -19.88 -11.37 9.87
N GLU A 109 -19.96 -11.52 11.19
CA GLU A 109 -20.80 -12.52 11.86
C GLU A 109 -22.30 -12.16 11.75
N LYS A 110 -22.64 -10.89 11.94
CA LYS A 110 -24.01 -10.38 11.74
C LYS A 110 -24.49 -10.59 10.31
N LEU A 111 -23.69 -10.17 9.33
CA LEU A 111 -23.98 -10.37 7.90
C LEU A 111 -24.22 -11.84 7.55
N ARG A 112 -23.39 -12.75 8.09
CA ARG A 112 -23.58 -14.20 7.88
C ARG A 112 -24.89 -14.72 8.49
N THR A 113 -25.24 -14.25 9.68
CA THR A 113 -26.48 -14.64 10.36
C THR A 113 -27.71 -14.13 9.60
N GLU A 114 -27.67 -12.90 9.10
CA GLU A 114 -28.72 -12.30 8.27
C GLU A 114 -28.89 -13.02 6.93
N ALA A 115 -27.78 -13.34 6.24
CA ALA A 115 -27.80 -14.10 4.99
C ALA A 115 -28.42 -15.50 5.19
N ARG A 116 -28.04 -16.20 6.28
CA ARG A 116 -28.61 -17.50 6.65
C ARG A 116 -30.10 -17.40 6.96
N ALA A 117 -30.54 -16.34 7.63
CA ALA A 117 -31.97 -16.09 7.90
C ALA A 117 -32.79 -15.83 6.62
N LYS A 118 -32.16 -15.25 5.58
CA LYS A 118 -32.76 -15.04 4.25
C LYS A 118 -32.73 -16.28 3.35
N GLY A 119 -32.07 -17.36 3.78
CA GLY A 119 -31.90 -18.58 2.98
C GLY A 119 -30.90 -18.41 1.83
N GLU A 120 -30.01 -17.42 1.91
CA GLU A 120 -28.94 -17.27 0.92
C GLU A 120 -27.95 -18.45 1.03
N PRO A 121 -27.44 -18.98 -0.10
CA PRO A 121 -26.51 -20.09 -0.09
C PRO A 121 -25.21 -19.70 0.61
N GLU A 122 -24.69 -20.59 1.48
CA GLU A 122 -23.39 -20.36 2.10
C GLU A 122 -22.28 -20.40 1.02
N PRO A 123 -21.35 -19.43 1.01
CA PRO A 123 -20.24 -19.44 0.07
C PRO A 123 -19.38 -20.69 0.25
N VAL A 124 -19.05 -21.38 -0.85
CA VAL A 124 -18.19 -22.57 -0.81
C VAL A 124 -16.74 -22.17 -0.50
N GLY A 125 -16.14 -22.84 0.49
CA GLY A 125 -14.75 -22.61 0.92
C GLY A 125 -14.57 -21.47 1.93
N GLU A 126 -13.39 -21.41 2.55
CA GLU A 126 -13.10 -20.39 3.58
C GLU A 126 -12.69 -19.05 2.97
N PRO A 127 -13.17 -17.91 3.53
CA PRO A 127 -12.72 -16.59 3.11
C PRO A 127 -11.23 -16.41 3.40
N PHE A 128 -10.56 -15.57 2.61
CA PHE A 128 -9.25 -15.08 2.99
C PHE A 128 -9.35 -14.29 4.30
N ASP A 129 -8.66 -14.75 5.34
CA ASP A 129 -8.61 -14.05 6.62
C ASP A 129 -7.62 -12.87 6.54
N SER A 130 -8.15 -11.67 6.28
CA SER A 130 -7.35 -10.44 6.25
C SER A 130 -6.56 -10.14 7.53
N ASN A 131 -6.87 -10.77 8.67
CA ASN A 131 -6.05 -10.65 9.87
C ASN A 131 -4.66 -11.27 9.70
N CYS A 132 -4.47 -12.15 8.72
CA CYS A 132 -3.16 -12.70 8.39
C CYS A 132 -2.20 -11.64 7.82
N ILE A 133 -2.71 -10.50 7.35
CA ILE A 133 -1.95 -9.30 6.97
C ILE A 133 -1.50 -8.57 8.25
N THR A 134 -0.62 -9.24 9.01
CA THR A 134 -0.05 -8.75 10.27
C THR A 134 1.37 -9.28 10.39
N PRO A 135 2.34 -8.46 10.81
CA PRO A 135 3.70 -8.93 11.05
C PRO A 135 3.73 -10.17 11.96
N GLY A 136 4.57 -11.14 11.62
CA GLY A 136 4.77 -12.36 12.40
C GLY A 136 3.85 -13.54 12.01
N THR A 137 2.97 -13.38 11.03
CA THR A 137 2.19 -14.50 10.47
C THR A 137 2.99 -15.26 9.41
N PRO A 138 2.70 -16.56 9.20
CA PRO A 138 3.30 -17.32 8.09
C PRO A 138 3.02 -16.72 6.71
N PHE A 139 1.84 -16.10 6.53
CA PHE A 139 1.48 -15.40 5.30
C PHE A 139 2.45 -14.25 5.01
N MET A 140 2.75 -13.41 6.00
CA MET A 140 3.69 -12.29 5.79
C MET A 140 5.11 -12.76 5.49
N ALA A 141 5.55 -13.88 6.07
CA ALA A 141 6.84 -14.48 5.76
C ALA A 141 6.93 -14.92 4.29
N ARG A 142 5.91 -15.63 3.79
CA ARG A 142 5.82 -16.02 2.38
C ARG A 142 5.71 -14.82 1.45
N LEU A 143 4.88 -13.83 1.79
CA LEU A 143 4.76 -12.58 1.04
C LEU A 143 6.12 -11.87 0.90
N SER A 144 6.89 -11.77 1.98
CA SER A 144 8.24 -11.21 1.95
C SER A 144 9.17 -11.98 1.01
N GLU A 145 9.15 -13.32 1.03
CA GLU A 145 9.96 -14.15 0.13
C GLU A 145 9.55 -13.97 -1.35
N HIS A 146 8.25 -13.99 -1.63
CA HIS A 146 7.69 -13.74 -2.95
C HIS A 146 8.07 -12.36 -3.49
N LEU A 147 8.00 -11.31 -2.67
CA LEU A 147 8.39 -9.96 -3.06
C LEU A 147 9.91 -9.84 -3.32
N ARG A 148 10.75 -10.50 -2.50
CA ARG A 148 12.20 -10.56 -2.76
C ARG A 148 12.49 -11.21 -4.11
N PHE A 149 11.88 -12.36 -4.38
CA PHE A 149 12.02 -13.04 -5.67
C PHE A 149 11.54 -12.16 -6.82
N TYR A 150 10.37 -11.53 -6.68
CA TYR A 150 9.82 -10.63 -7.68
C TYR A 150 10.76 -9.46 -8.01
N VAL A 151 11.29 -8.77 -6.99
CA VAL A 151 12.23 -7.66 -7.18
C VAL A 151 13.50 -8.12 -7.89
N LEU A 152 14.09 -9.25 -7.47
CA LEU A 152 15.29 -9.79 -8.10
C LEU A 152 15.06 -10.17 -9.57
N LYS A 153 13.93 -10.81 -9.85
CA LYS A 153 13.52 -11.15 -11.22
C LYS A 153 13.37 -9.89 -12.07
N LYS A 154 12.67 -8.86 -11.56
CA LYS A 154 12.47 -7.60 -12.28
C LYS A 154 13.77 -6.85 -12.53
N GLN A 155 14.66 -6.76 -11.54
CA GLN A 155 15.97 -6.14 -11.75
C GLN A 155 16.86 -6.93 -12.73
N THR A 156 16.65 -8.24 -12.89
CA THR A 156 17.39 -9.05 -13.86
C THR A 156 16.83 -8.89 -15.27
N GLU A 157 15.51 -8.90 -15.42
CA GLU A 157 14.84 -9.02 -16.73
C GLU A 157 14.35 -7.69 -17.31
N ASP A 158 14.06 -6.67 -16.49
CA ASP A 158 13.45 -5.40 -16.93
C ASP A 158 14.46 -4.23 -16.89
N PRO A 159 14.82 -3.65 -18.06
CA PRO A 159 15.73 -2.51 -18.14
C PRO A 159 15.29 -1.24 -17.40
N LEU A 160 13.98 -1.07 -17.14
CA LEU A 160 13.49 0.06 -16.36
C LEU A 160 13.77 -0.13 -14.87
N TRP A 161 13.60 -1.35 -14.37
CA TRP A 161 13.92 -1.70 -12.98
C TRP A 161 15.41 -1.69 -12.68
N GLN A 162 16.25 -1.97 -13.68
CA GLN A 162 17.72 -1.89 -13.56
C GLN A 162 18.22 -0.47 -13.27
N LYS A 163 17.48 0.57 -13.68
CA LYS A 163 17.87 1.97 -13.49
C LYS A 163 17.55 2.49 -12.10
N ALA A 164 16.52 1.95 -11.45
CA ALA A 164 16.09 2.37 -10.13
C ALA A 164 16.76 1.52 -9.05
N THR A 165 17.22 2.18 -7.98
CA THR A 165 17.54 1.48 -6.74
C THR A 165 16.23 0.99 -6.12
N VAL A 166 16.14 -0.29 -5.76
CA VAL A 166 14.96 -0.87 -5.13
C VAL A 166 15.25 -1.19 -3.68
N ILE A 167 14.45 -0.66 -2.76
CA ILE A 167 14.51 -0.94 -1.32
C ILE A 167 13.22 -1.64 -0.91
N LEU A 168 13.32 -2.87 -0.44
CA LEU A 168 12.21 -3.62 0.16
C LEU A 168 12.35 -3.61 1.69
N SER A 169 11.46 -2.87 2.36
CA SER A 169 11.37 -2.81 3.81
C SER A 169 10.24 -3.71 4.31
N GLY A 170 10.58 -4.98 4.55
CA GLY A 170 9.63 -6.03 4.90
C GLY A 170 9.04 -5.92 6.32
N HIS A 171 8.18 -6.89 6.66
CA HIS A 171 7.51 -6.96 7.96
C HIS A 171 8.47 -7.23 9.13
N GLU A 172 9.69 -7.66 8.84
CA GLU A 172 10.76 -7.93 9.81
C GLU A 172 11.33 -6.63 10.40
N VAL A 173 11.23 -5.52 9.66
CA VAL A 173 11.64 -4.19 10.12
C VAL A 173 10.50 -3.57 10.92
N ARG A 174 10.77 -3.09 12.14
CA ARG A 174 9.76 -2.44 13.00
C ARG A 174 9.19 -1.17 12.37
N GLY A 175 7.98 -0.79 12.78
CA GLY A 175 7.33 0.45 12.36
C GLY A 175 6.27 0.26 11.28
N GLU A 176 5.43 1.28 11.12
CA GLU A 176 4.39 1.35 10.10
C GLU A 176 5.00 1.73 8.75
N GLY A 177 4.50 1.19 7.64
CA GLY A 177 5.04 1.40 6.30
C GLY A 177 5.17 2.88 5.94
N GLU A 178 4.11 3.66 6.17
CA GLU A 178 4.10 5.11 5.98
C GLU A 178 5.19 5.82 6.80
N HIS A 179 5.41 5.41 8.05
CA HIS A 179 6.42 6.03 8.91
C HIS A 179 7.85 5.59 8.55
N LYS A 180 8.06 4.35 8.07
CA LYS A 180 9.35 3.90 7.54
C LYS A 180 9.75 4.71 6.31
N ILE A 181 8.79 4.98 5.42
CA ILE A 181 8.99 5.84 4.25
C ILE A 181 9.42 7.24 4.71
N MET A 182 8.68 7.84 5.63
CA MET A 182 8.98 9.20 6.11
C MET A 182 10.33 9.26 6.85
N GLU A 183 10.70 8.21 7.59
CA GLU A 183 12.01 8.08 8.21
C GLU A 183 13.13 8.00 7.18
N HIS A 184 12.94 7.21 6.12
CA HIS A 184 13.89 7.11 5.03
C HIS A 184 14.09 8.46 4.33
N ILE A 185 13.02 9.20 4.03
CA ILE A 185 13.11 10.54 3.41
C ILE A 185 13.89 11.50 4.32
N ARG A 186 13.57 11.56 5.61
CA ARG A 186 14.29 12.44 6.56
C ARG A 186 15.77 12.09 6.67
N TRP A 187 16.10 10.79 6.70
CA TRP A 187 17.48 10.33 6.75
C TRP A 187 18.23 10.68 5.47
N ALA A 188 17.63 10.42 4.30
CA ALA A 188 18.23 10.69 3.00
C ALA A 188 18.45 12.20 2.78
N ARG A 189 17.54 13.05 3.28
CA ARG A 189 17.70 14.51 3.26
C ARG A 189 18.89 15.01 4.08
N GLY A 190 19.35 14.26 5.07
CA GLY A 190 20.56 14.57 5.82
C GLY A 190 21.85 14.29 5.04
N ALA A 191 21.78 13.64 3.88
CA ALA A 191 22.95 13.32 3.08
C ALA A 191 23.53 14.58 2.39
N PRO A 192 24.87 14.72 2.29
CA PRO A 192 25.51 15.89 1.66
C PRO A 192 25.15 16.08 0.17
N ASP A 193 24.78 15.01 -0.51
CA ASP A 193 24.44 14.96 -1.93
C ASP A 193 22.93 14.96 -2.20
N TRP A 194 22.11 15.28 -1.19
CA TRP A 194 20.67 15.42 -1.35
C TRP A 194 20.32 16.52 -2.35
N ASP A 195 19.60 16.16 -3.41
CA ASP A 195 19.02 17.12 -4.34
C ASP A 195 17.70 17.66 -3.77
N PRO A 196 17.62 18.95 -3.37
CA PRO A 196 16.41 19.52 -2.80
C PRO A 196 15.24 19.65 -3.79
N ASN A 197 15.49 19.45 -5.10
CA ASN A 197 14.47 19.52 -6.14
C ASN A 197 14.06 18.14 -6.69
N GLN A 198 14.52 17.05 -6.07
CA GLN A 198 14.07 15.73 -6.48
C GLN A 198 12.57 15.56 -6.24
N THR A 199 11.95 14.72 -7.05
CA THR A 199 10.50 14.55 -7.11
C THR A 199 10.07 13.27 -6.40
N HIS A 200 9.07 13.38 -5.52
CA HIS A 200 8.58 12.30 -4.67
C HIS A 200 7.14 11.93 -5.03
N CYS A 201 6.88 10.64 -5.18
CA CYS A 201 5.54 10.09 -5.36
C CYS A 201 5.28 9.02 -4.30
N LEU A 202 4.27 9.20 -3.47
CA LEU A 202 3.85 8.20 -2.48
C LEU A 202 2.50 7.62 -2.87
N TYR A 203 2.48 6.31 -3.08
CA TYR A 203 1.25 5.56 -3.30
C TYR A 203 0.64 5.12 -1.97
N GLY A 204 -0.64 5.45 -1.78
CA GLY A 204 -1.45 4.90 -0.71
C GLY A 204 -2.80 5.58 -0.51
N LEU A 205 -3.73 4.86 0.11
CA LEU A 205 -5.13 5.27 0.22
C LEU A 205 -5.47 6.01 1.51
N ASP A 206 -4.57 6.04 2.50
CA ASP A 206 -4.85 6.69 3.77
C ASP A 206 -4.77 8.23 3.65
N ALA A 207 -5.62 8.93 4.41
CA ALA A 207 -5.63 10.40 4.42
C ALA A 207 -4.44 10.96 5.20
N ASP A 208 -3.85 10.17 6.10
CA ASP A 208 -2.69 10.56 6.90
C ASP A 208 -1.45 10.79 6.02
N LEU A 209 -1.36 10.12 4.87
CA LEU A 209 -0.29 10.32 3.88
C LEU A 209 -0.23 11.77 3.37
N ILE A 210 -1.36 12.48 3.33
CA ILE A 210 -1.38 13.92 2.97
C ILE A 210 -0.62 14.72 4.02
N MET A 211 -0.92 14.49 5.29
CA MET A 211 -0.25 15.19 6.38
C MET A 211 1.23 14.81 6.46
N LEU A 212 1.54 13.52 6.31
CA LEU A 212 2.91 13.01 6.31
C LEU A 212 3.73 13.60 5.16
N ALA A 213 3.17 13.68 3.95
CA ALA A 213 3.80 14.34 2.81
C ALA A 213 4.09 15.82 3.10
N LEU A 214 3.13 16.57 3.63
CA LEU A 214 3.31 17.99 3.96
C LEU A 214 4.42 18.23 4.99
N VAL A 215 4.50 17.39 6.04
CA VAL A 215 5.54 17.55 7.08
C VAL A 215 6.93 17.09 6.63
N THR A 216 7.06 16.48 5.45
CA THR A 216 8.39 16.26 4.85
C THR A 216 9.05 17.59 4.51
N HIS A 217 8.28 18.63 4.18
CA HIS A 217 8.75 19.89 3.61
C HIS A 217 9.50 19.74 2.28
N GLU A 218 9.31 18.63 1.55
CA GLU A 218 9.81 18.49 0.19
C GLU A 218 8.90 19.28 -0.79
N PRO A 219 9.47 20.16 -1.64
CA PRO A 219 8.68 21.03 -2.50
C PRO A 219 7.96 20.28 -3.63
N HIS A 220 8.51 19.15 -4.08
CA HIS A 220 7.99 18.37 -5.19
C HIS A 220 7.49 17.00 -4.72
N PHE A 221 6.28 16.99 -4.16
CA PHE A 221 5.66 15.79 -3.60
C PHE A 221 4.26 15.59 -4.16
N CYS A 222 3.98 14.40 -4.69
CA CYS A 222 2.64 13.99 -5.10
C CYS A 222 2.20 12.69 -4.41
N LEU A 223 0.89 12.52 -4.34
CA LEU A 223 0.27 11.30 -3.84
C LEU A 223 -0.43 10.59 -4.99
N LEU A 224 -0.16 9.31 -5.15
CA LEU A 224 -0.88 8.44 -6.09
C LEU A 224 -1.92 7.63 -5.29
N ARG A 225 -3.16 7.61 -5.78
CA ARG A 225 -4.31 7.02 -5.09
C ARG A 225 -5.19 6.26 -6.07
#